data_AF-A0A8S2L913-F1
#
_entry.id   AF-A0A8S2L913-F1
#
_cell.length_a   1.000
_cell.length_b   1.000
_cell.length_c   1.000
_cell.angle_alpha   90.00
_cell.angle_beta   90.00
_cell.angle_gamma   90.00
#
_symmetry.space_group_name_H-M   'P 1'
#
loop_
_entity.id
_entity.type
_entity.pdbx_description
1 polymer ?
#
loop_
_entity_poly.entity_id
_entity_poly.type
_entity_poly.pdbx_seq_one_letter_code
_entity_poly.pdbx_strand_id
1 'polypeptide(L)'
;MMATEGWLVLQPNYRDSSGYGDEFLYGVRLKMVYRPGKDILFGVDALIRDGIADPRQLTIGGYSYDGYLTNWLITQTTRFNAAIIGAGAIEHVIDWGANDMPKSNAYFLGGYPWQMPTRYQEEAAVFEMNKVKTPTHIVTGGIDVRVPVAESYLLERSLRVLGIPTKLIVFPGQGHELNNNPWHEKIKVREELKWLQKYGHIFLRPLVGRKFLLFLDCWTTQTDLKKFRAVFPHQDSQLLVFPEGSTGHIQPQDLSLFRSWRYFHKKIEHYVHINRTEMNLNDRQYFINMHSIIHNQLSAPPFKNLIKSGFIQAKILNEIVGEINKPKDVCFKFYDLYCLAIRCEKRTLLTCAWCKRHLCYYHLIEDLHLHL
;
A
#
# COMPACT_ATOMS: atom_id res chain seq x y z
N MET A 1 7.00 -0.58 -0.65
CA MET A 1 8.32 -0.60 -1.31
C MET A 1 8.54 0.62 -2.19
N MET A 2 7.68 0.95 -3.17
CA MET A 2 7.91 2.18 -3.98
C MET A 2 8.00 3.45 -3.12
N ALA A 3 7.14 3.59 -2.10
CA ALA A 3 7.22 4.68 -1.14
C ALA A 3 8.54 4.72 -0.34
N THR A 4 9.15 3.56 -0.03
CA THR A 4 10.45 3.52 0.67
C THR A 4 11.61 3.92 -0.24
N GLU A 5 11.42 3.81 -1.55
CA GLU A 5 12.34 4.28 -2.58
C GLU A 5 12.09 5.76 -2.98
N GLY A 6 11.19 6.45 -2.27
CA GLY A 6 10.94 7.89 -2.44
C GLY A 6 9.90 8.25 -3.50
N TRP A 7 9.07 7.31 -3.94
CA TRP A 7 7.95 7.57 -4.83
C TRP A 7 6.69 7.98 -4.06
N LEU A 8 5.98 9.00 -4.57
CA LEU A 8 4.56 9.17 -4.26
C LEU A 8 3.78 8.05 -4.95
N VAL A 9 2.91 7.35 -4.22
CA VAL A 9 2.12 6.25 -4.74
C VAL A 9 0.64 6.59 -4.65
N LEU A 10 -0.03 6.63 -5.80
CA LEU A 10 -1.49 6.76 -5.91
C LEU A 10 -2.09 5.38 -6.19
N GLN A 11 -3.02 4.93 -5.34
CA GLN A 11 -3.82 3.71 -5.53
C GLN A 11 -5.29 4.09 -5.35
N PRO A 12 -5.96 4.62 -6.40
CA PRO A 12 -7.32 5.09 -6.28
C PRO A 12 -8.30 3.91 -6.40
N ASN A 13 -9.36 3.94 -5.61
CA ASN A 13 -10.52 3.07 -5.86
C ASN A 13 -11.31 3.67 -7.02
N TYR A 14 -11.11 3.13 -8.22
CA TYR A 14 -11.87 3.46 -9.42
C TYR A 14 -13.17 2.64 -9.48
N ARG A 15 -14.15 3.04 -10.31
CA ARG A 15 -15.38 2.23 -10.54
C ARG A 15 -14.98 0.81 -10.91
N ASP A 16 -15.64 -0.21 -10.35
CA ASP A 16 -15.21 -1.64 -10.23
C ASP A 16 -14.61 -2.03 -8.87
N SER A 17 -14.15 -1.06 -8.07
CA SER A 17 -13.67 -1.38 -6.71
C SER A 17 -14.82 -1.78 -5.77
N SER A 18 -14.58 -2.75 -4.89
CA SER A 18 -15.56 -3.22 -3.91
C SER A 18 -15.74 -2.24 -2.74
N GLY A 19 -16.85 -2.37 -2.00
CA GLY A 19 -17.14 -1.58 -0.79
C GLY A 19 -17.94 -0.28 -1.02
N TYR A 20 -18.39 -0.02 -2.26
CA TYR A 20 -19.10 1.21 -2.64
C TYR A 20 -20.50 0.95 -3.25
N GLY A 21 -21.02 -0.27 -3.11
CA GLY A 21 -22.33 -0.69 -3.64
C GLY A 21 -22.29 -1.18 -5.09
N ASP A 22 -23.37 -1.83 -5.51
CA ASP A 22 -23.47 -2.52 -6.80
C ASP A 22 -23.33 -1.57 -8.00
N GLU A 23 -23.84 -0.35 -7.91
CA GLU A 23 -23.72 0.63 -8.99
C GLU A 23 -22.25 1.01 -9.26
N PHE A 24 -21.45 1.15 -8.20
CA PHE A 24 -20.03 1.47 -8.32
C PHE A 24 -19.23 0.26 -8.82
N LEU A 25 -19.53 -0.93 -8.30
CA LEU A 25 -18.91 -2.20 -8.69
C LEU A 25 -19.18 -2.53 -10.16
N TYR A 26 -20.44 -2.50 -10.60
CA TYR A 26 -20.80 -2.80 -11.99
C TYR A 26 -20.68 -1.58 -12.93
N GLY A 27 -20.18 -0.46 -12.41
CA GLY A 27 -20.03 0.81 -13.12
C GLY A 27 -19.10 0.74 -14.33
N VAL A 28 -18.32 -0.33 -14.50
CA VAL A 28 -17.42 -0.54 -15.65
C VAL A 28 -18.00 -1.44 -16.74
N ARG A 29 -19.17 -2.04 -16.51
CA ARG A 29 -19.78 -2.93 -17.50
C ARG A 29 -19.96 -2.19 -18.83
N LEU A 30 -19.64 -2.89 -19.91
CA LEU A 30 -19.58 -2.43 -21.31
C LEU A 30 -18.43 -1.46 -21.64
N LYS A 31 -17.66 -1.00 -20.64
CA LYS A 31 -16.54 -0.06 -20.76
C LYS A 31 -15.45 -0.40 -19.73
N MET A 32 -14.98 -1.65 -19.83
CA MET A 32 -14.18 -2.35 -18.84
C MET A 32 -12.84 -1.69 -18.55
N VAL A 33 -12.12 -1.16 -19.54
CA VAL A 33 -10.85 -0.45 -19.30
C VAL A 33 -11.02 1.06 -19.45
N TYR A 34 -11.96 1.49 -20.29
CA TYR A 34 -12.19 2.92 -20.55
C TYR A 34 -12.63 3.68 -19.30
N ARG A 35 -13.67 3.22 -18.59
CA ARG A 35 -14.20 3.94 -17.40
C ARG A 35 -13.21 3.98 -16.24
N PRO A 36 -12.65 2.85 -15.76
CA PRO A 36 -11.71 2.88 -14.65
C PRO A 36 -10.39 3.57 -15.04
N GLY A 37 -9.95 3.45 -16.29
CA GLY A 37 -8.80 4.22 -16.80
C GLY A 37 -9.02 5.73 -16.72
N LYS A 38 -10.23 6.24 -17.05
CA LYS A 38 -10.57 7.66 -16.85
C LYS A 38 -10.56 8.07 -15.38
N ASP A 39 -11.05 7.22 -14.48
CA ASP A 39 -11.05 7.48 -13.04
C ASP A 39 -9.61 7.59 -12.49
N ILE A 40 -8.70 6.72 -12.95
CA ILE A 40 -7.27 6.78 -12.60
C ILE A 40 -6.67 8.11 -13.05
N LEU A 41 -6.88 8.50 -14.31
CA LEU A 41 -6.36 9.76 -14.84
C LEU A 41 -6.93 10.98 -14.10
N PHE A 42 -8.20 10.94 -13.70
CA PHE A 42 -8.80 11.98 -12.86
C PHE A 42 -8.10 12.10 -11.50
N GLY A 43 -7.79 10.98 -10.85
CA GLY A 43 -7.01 10.96 -9.61
C GLY A 43 -5.61 11.54 -9.78
N VAL A 44 -4.93 11.21 -10.89
CA VAL A 44 -3.62 11.79 -11.24
C VAL A 44 -3.72 13.30 -11.43
N ASP A 45 -4.72 13.77 -12.18
CA ASP A 45 -4.94 15.20 -12.45
C ASP A 45 -5.29 15.98 -11.19
N ALA A 46 -6.04 15.39 -10.25
CA ALA A 46 -6.31 15.99 -8.95
C ALA A 46 -5.01 16.19 -8.16
N LEU A 47 -4.15 15.16 -8.07
CA LEU A 47 -2.86 15.30 -7.37
C LEU A 47 -1.94 16.34 -8.00
N ILE A 48 -1.95 16.46 -9.33
CA ILE A 48 -1.15 17.48 -10.04
C ILE A 48 -1.69 18.87 -9.77
N ARG A 49 -3.02 19.06 -9.85
CA ARG A 49 -3.67 20.34 -9.57
C ARG A 49 -3.42 20.80 -8.14
N ASP A 50 -3.41 19.86 -7.19
CA ASP A 50 -3.17 20.14 -5.78
C ASP A 50 -1.67 20.32 -5.47
N GLY A 51 -0.79 20.22 -6.47
CA GLY A 51 0.66 20.39 -6.36
C GLY A 51 1.39 19.17 -5.76
N ILE A 52 0.69 18.07 -5.52
CA ILE A 52 1.22 16.85 -4.89
C ILE A 52 2.09 16.03 -5.85
N ALA A 53 1.74 16.00 -7.14
CA ALA A 53 2.50 15.29 -8.17
C ALA A 53 3.09 16.24 -9.23
N ASP A 54 4.33 16.00 -9.68
CA ASP A 54 4.92 16.72 -10.82
C ASP A 54 4.41 16.09 -12.14
N PRO A 55 3.73 16.86 -13.02
CA PRO A 55 3.17 16.33 -14.27
C PRO A 55 4.23 15.79 -15.25
N ARG A 56 5.51 16.10 -15.05
CA ARG A 56 6.63 15.62 -15.87
C ARG A 56 7.28 14.35 -15.31
N GLN A 57 6.83 13.88 -14.14
CA GLN A 57 7.44 12.77 -13.40
C GLN A 57 6.38 11.75 -13.01
N LEU A 58 5.72 11.17 -14.01
CA LEU A 58 4.68 10.19 -13.80
C LEU A 58 5.13 8.83 -14.30
N THR A 59 4.85 7.79 -13.52
CA THR A 59 5.01 6.40 -13.92
C THR A 59 3.72 5.67 -13.60
N ILE A 60 3.41 4.63 -14.36
CA ILE A 60 2.21 3.83 -14.15
C ILE A 60 2.59 2.36 -14.01
N GLY A 61 1.83 1.59 -13.27
CA GLY A 61 1.99 0.16 -13.29
C GLY A 61 0.87 -0.56 -12.59
N GLY A 62 0.70 -1.82 -12.97
CA GLY A 62 -0.41 -2.64 -12.54
C GLY A 62 -0.19 -4.11 -12.84
N TYR A 63 -0.84 -4.95 -12.04
CA TYR A 63 -0.83 -6.39 -12.19
C TYR A 63 -2.24 -6.91 -12.45
N SER A 64 -2.35 -8.04 -13.16
CA SER A 64 -3.66 -8.63 -13.47
C SER A 64 -4.54 -7.59 -14.16
N TYR A 65 -5.77 -7.37 -13.70
CA TYR A 65 -6.66 -6.35 -14.24
C TYR A 65 -6.04 -4.93 -14.31
N ASP A 66 -5.26 -4.48 -13.32
CA ASP A 66 -4.55 -3.20 -13.41
C ASP A 66 -3.49 -3.19 -14.53
N GLY A 67 -2.99 -4.37 -14.91
CA GLY A 67 -2.16 -4.55 -16.10
C GLY A 67 -2.92 -4.29 -17.41
N TYR A 68 -4.21 -4.67 -17.47
CA TYR A 68 -5.09 -4.39 -18.61
C TYR A 68 -5.32 -2.87 -18.70
N LEU A 69 -5.62 -2.25 -17.56
CA LEU A 69 -5.76 -0.80 -17.45
C LEU A 69 -4.48 -0.08 -17.84
N THR A 70 -3.32 -0.57 -17.39
CA THR A 70 -2.02 0.02 -17.74
C THR A 70 -1.73 -0.09 -19.23
N ASN A 71 -1.97 -1.26 -19.85
CA ASN A 71 -1.87 -1.47 -21.30
C ASN A 71 -2.75 -0.47 -22.05
N TRP A 72 -4.00 -0.29 -21.65
CA TRP A 72 -4.90 0.68 -22.27
C TRP A 72 -4.40 2.12 -22.04
N LEU A 73 -4.08 2.50 -20.80
CA LEU A 73 -3.68 3.86 -20.45
C LEU A 73 -2.46 4.36 -21.23
N ILE A 74 -1.45 3.52 -21.48
CA ILE A 74 -0.28 3.92 -22.26
C ILE A 74 -0.57 4.14 -23.75
N THR A 75 -1.72 3.67 -24.28
CA THR A 75 -2.19 4.02 -25.63
C THR A 75 -3.00 5.32 -25.64
N GLN A 76 -3.53 5.75 -24.50
CA GLN A 76 -4.39 6.93 -24.39
C GLN A 76 -3.64 8.22 -24.04
N THR A 77 -2.42 8.12 -23.52
CA THR A 77 -1.64 9.28 -23.08
C THR A 77 -0.14 9.00 -23.14
N THR A 78 0.65 10.06 -23.35
CA THR A 78 2.12 10.03 -23.36
C THR A 78 2.74 10.64 -22.10
N ARG A 79 1.94 10.87 -21.05
CA ARG A 79 2.37 11.55 -19.82
C ARG A 79 3.23 10.69 -18.89
N PHE A 80 3.27 9.37 -19.12
CA PHE A 80 4.04 8.45 -18.29
C PHE A 80 5.44 8.22 -18.88
N ASN A 81 6.46 8.41 -18.06
CA ASN A 81 7.86 8.20 -18.42
C ASN A 81 8.26 6.72 -18.43
N ALA A 82 7.52 5.89 -17.68
CA ALA A 82 7.72 4.45 -17.61
C ALA A 82 6.42 3.72 -17.23
N ALA A 83 6.28 2.48 -17.70
CA ALA A 83 5.21 1.56 -17.33
C ALA A 83 5.76 0.22 -16.81
N ILE A 84 5.07 -0.37 -15.82
CA ILE A 84 5.25 -1.77 -15.39
C ILE A 84 3.94 -2.51 -15.60
N ILE A 85 3.98 -3.62 -16.33
CA ILE A 85 2.80 -4.41 -16.68
C ILE A 85 3.04 -5.85 -16.25
N GLY A 86 2.27 -6.29 -15.27
CA GLY A 86 2.36 -7.62 -14.70
C GLY A 86 1.15 -8.47 -15.06
N ALA A 87 1.34 -9.61 -15.74
CA ALA A 87 0.23 -10.53 -16.06
C ALA A 87 -1.04 -9.80 -16.54
N GLY A 88 -0.90 -8.85 -17.48
CA GLY A 88 -1.98 -7.99 -17.94
C GLY A 88 -2.27 -8.23 -19.42
N ALA A 89 -3.53 -8.51 -19.77
CA ALA A 89 -3.91 -8.73 -21.16
C ALA A 89 -3.83 -7.43 -21.96
N ILE A 90 -3.48 -7.58 -23.24
CA ILE A 90 -3.45 -6.51 -24.23
C ILE A 90 -4.60 -6.65 -25.23
N GLU A 91 -5.17 -7.85 -25.36
CA GLU A 91 -6.28 -8.21 -26.24
C GLU A 91 -7.38 -8.98 -25.46
N HIS A 92 -8.64 -8.92 -25.89
CA HIS A 92 -9.77 -9.49 -25.12
C HIS A 92 -10.29 -10.82 -25.67
N VAL A 93 -10.08 -11.12 -26.95
CA VAL A 93 -10.54 -12.37 -27.60
C VAL A 93 -9.71 -13.55 -27.13
N ILE A 94 -8.38 -13.45 -27.18
CA ILE A 94 -7.51 -14.54 -26.71
C ILE A 94 -7.58 -14.67 -25.19
N ASP A 95 -7.68 -13.57 -24.45
CA ASP A 95 -7.95 -13.62 -23.01
C ASP A 95 -9.25 -14.39 -22.72
N TRP A 96 -10.37 -14.02 -23.36
CA TRP A 96 -11.64 -14.74 -23.23
C TRP A 96 -11.54 -16.23 -23.58
N GLY A 97 -10.78 -16.57 -24.63
CA GLY A 97 -10.71 -17.94 -25.14
C GLY A 97 -9.78 -18.87 -24.34
N ALA A 98 -8.76 -18.32 -23.70
CA ALA A 98 -7.70 -19.10 -23.07
C ALA A 98 -7.57 -18.89 -21.55
N ASN A 99 -8.28 -17.93 -20.96
CA ASN A 99 -8.31 -17.78 -19.51
C ASN A 99 -9.23 -18.79 -18.79
N ASP A 100 -9.02 -18.96 -17.48
CA ASP A 100 -9.83 -19.81 -16.59
C ASP A 100 -11.15 -19.13 -16.11
N MET A 101 -11.47 -17.93 -16.60
CA MET A 101 -12.65 -17.13 -16.23
C MET A 101 -13.45 -16.56 -17.43
N PRO A 102 -13.74 -17.34 -18.49
CA PRO A 102 -14.25 -16.81 -19.77
C PRO A 102 -15.63 -16.12 -19.65
N LYS A 103 -16.45 -16.53 -18.67
CA LYS A 103 -17.76 -15.90 -18.42
C LYS A 103 -17.64 -14.45 -17.94
N SER A 104 -16.56 -14.12 -17.22
CA SER A 104 -16.32 -12.77 -16.71
C SER A 104 -16.10 -11.78 -17.84
N ASN A 105 -15.18 -12.09 -18.77
CA ASN A 105 -14.90 -11.27 -19.94
C ASN A 105 -16.17 -10.97 -20.75
N ALA A 106 -16.94 -12.02 -21.08
CA ALA A 106 -18.18 -11.85 -21.84
C ALA A 106 -19.23 -11.02 -21.09
N TYR A 107 -19.32 -11.14 -19.77
CA TYR A 107 -20.22 -10.33 -18.95
C TYR A 107 -19.87 -8.84 -19.00
N PHE A 108 -18.59 -8.49 -18.79
CA PHE A 108 -18.13 -7.11 -18.77
C PHE A 108 -18.08 -6.48 -20.17
N LEU A 109 -17.85 -7.28 -21.22
CA LEU A 109 -17.91 -6.86 -22.62
C LEU A 109 -19.31 -7.04 -23.23
N GLY A 110 -20.31 -7.43 -22.44
CA GLY A 110 -21.71 -7.48 -22.85
C GLY A 110 -22.07 -8.54 -23.90
N GLY A 111 -21.23 -9.54 -24.12
CA GLY A 111 -21.44 -10.64 -25.06
C GLY A 111 -20.14 -11.31 -25.48
N TYR A 112 -20.24 -12.31 -26.35
CA TYR A 112 -19.09 -13.02 -26.93
C TYR A 112 -18.40 -12.21 -28.04
N PRO A 113 -17.15 -12.54 -28.43
CA PRO A 113 -16.41 -11.80 -29.45
C PRO A 113 -17.16 -11.57 -30.77
N TRP A 114 -17.88 -12.58 -31.28
CA TRP A 114 -18.66 -12.47 -32.52
C TRP A 114 -19.97 -11.70 -32.37
N GLN A 115 -20.45 -11.50 -31.14
CA GLN A 115 -21.65 -10.71 -30.85
C GLN A 115 -21.32 -9.24 -30.64
N MET A 116 -20.14 -8.96 -30.06
CA MET A 116 -19.70 -7.61 -29.68
C MET A 116 -18.32 -7.25 -30.26
N PRO A 117 -18.06 -7.48 -31.57
CA PRO A 117 -16.71 -7.36 -32.14
C PRO A 117 -16.12 -5.95 -31.97
N THR A 118 -16.95 -4.92 -32.17
CA THR A 118 -16.53 -3.52 -31.97
C THR A 118 -16.09 -3.23 -30.55
N ARG A 119 -16.78 -3.76 -29.53
CA ARG A 119 -16.42 -3.49 -28.12
C ARG A 119 -15.13 -4.21 -27.72
N TYR A 120 -14.96 -5.45 -28.18
CA TYR A 120 -13.69 -6.18 -27.98
C TYR A 120 -12.52 -5.40 -28.58
N GLN A 121 -12.71 -4.79 -29.76
CA GLN A 121 -11.69 -3.96 -30.39
C GLN A 121 -11.45 -2.63 -29.66
N GLU A 122 -12.51 -1.88 -29.31
CA GLU A 122 -12.41 -0.56 -28.66
C GLU A 122 -11.77 -0.61 -27.26
N GLU A 123 -12.00 -1.70 -26.52
CA GLU A 123 -11.46 -1.87 -25.16
C GLU A 123 -10.10 -2.58 -25.16
N ALA A 124 -9.61 -3.10 -26.29
CA ALA A 124 -8.31 -3.77 -26.38
C ALA A 124 -7.20 -2.79 -26.75
N ALA A 125 -6.11 -2.81 -25.98
CA ALA A 125 -4.97 -1.91 -26.21
C ALA A 125 -4.21 -2.25 -27.51
N VAL A 126 -4.22 -3.50 -27.97
CA VAL A 126 -3.46 -3.96 -29.15
C VAL A 126 -3.77 -3.12 -30.40
N PHE A 127 -5.03 -2.70 -30.57
CA PHE A 127 -5.49 -1.94 -31.74
C PHE A 127 -5.06 -0.47 -31.72
N GLU A 128 -4.47 -0.02 -30.61
CA GLU A 128 -4.05 1.37 -30.38
C GLU A 128 -2.55 1.47 -30.05
N MET A 129 -1.79 0.37 -30.25
CA MET A 129 -0.38 0.31 -29.88
C MET A 129 0.50 1.31 -30.63
N ASN A 130 0.12 1.71 -31.85
CA ASN A 130 0.80 2.74 -32.63
C ASN A 130 0.88 4.11 -31.92
N LYS A 131 0.05 4.35 -30.90
CA LYS A 131 0.07 5.56 -30.08
C LYS A 131 1.10 5.52 -28.94
N VAL A 132 1.59 4.34 -28.56
CA VAL A 132 2.45 4.16 -27.39
C VAL A 132 3.82 4.81 -27.60
N LYS A 133 4.26 5.56 -26.59
CA LYS A 133 5.63 6.12 -26.47
C LYS A 133 6.34 5.70 -25.18
N THR A 134 5.62 5.12 -24.24
CA THR A 134 6.07 4.82 -22.88
C THR A 134 6.98 3.59 -22.85
N PRO A 135 8.22 3.70 -22.34
CA PRO A 135 9.05 2.54 -22.02
C PRO A 135 8.35 1.58 -21.06
N THR A 136 8.21 0.30 -21.43
CA THR A 136 7.42 -0.68 -20.68
C THR A 136 8.22 -1.90 -20.23
N HIS A 137 8.17 -2.19 -18.93
CA HIS A 137 8.62 -3.46 -18.35
C HIS A 137 7.44 -4.42 -18.24
N ILE A 138 7.63 -5.66 -18.65
CA ILE A 138 6.59 -6.70 -18.68
C ILE A 138 7.05 -7.86 -17.80
N VAL A 139 6.17 -8.36 -16.94
CA VAL A 139 6.44 -9.48 -16.04
C VAL A 139 5.27 -10.45 -16.06
N THR A 140 5.53 -11.75 -16.23
CA THR A 140 4.45 -12.75 -16.27
C THR A 140 4.92 -14.12 -15.78
N GLY A 141 3.99 -14.95 -15.33
CA GLY A 141 4.22 -16.37 -15.14
C GLY A 141 4.22 -17.12 -16.47
N GLY A 142 5.08 -18.12 -16.60
CA GLY A 142 5.19 -18.94 -17.81
C GLY A 142 4.07 -19.98 -17.98
N ILE A 143 3.34 -20.29 -16.91
CA ILE A 143 2.19 -21.21 -16.91
C ILE A 143 0.91 -20.50 -16.40
N ASP A 144 0.83 -19.19 -16.59
CA ASP A 144 -0.34 -18.40 -16.22
C ASP A 144 -1.55 -18.79 -17.08
N VAL A 145 -2.59 -19.33 -16.41
CA VAL A 145 -3.87 -19.71 -17.01
C VAL A 145 -4.96 -18.66 -16.80
N ARG A 146 -4.70 -17.63 -15.98
CA ARG A 146 -5.61 -16.50 -15.78
C ARG A 146 -5.38 -15.43 -16.83
N VAL A 147 -4.13 -15.14 -17.14
CA VAL A 147 -3.75 -14.27 -18.25
C VAL A 147 -2.70 -15.01 -19.07
N PRO A 148 -3.09 -15.61 -20.21
CA PRO A 148 -2.18 -16.43 -21.00
C PRO A 148 -0.89 -15.68 -21.34
N VAL A 149 0.26 -16.33 -21.16
CA VAL A 149 1.59 -15.75 -21.44
C VAL A 149 1.73 -15.19 -22.86
N ALA A 150 0.91 -15.69 -23.80
CA ALA A 150 0.80 -15.19 -25.17
C ALA A 150 0.48 -13.68 -25.23
N GLU A 151 -0.32 -13.14 -24.30
CA GLU A 151 -0.62 -11.71 -24.17
C GLU A 151 0.65 -10.89 -23.94
N SER A 152 1.54 -11.38 -23.06
CA SER A 152 2.83 -10.72 -22.79
C SER A 152 3.77 -10.77 -24.00
N TYR A 153 3.75 -11.86 -24.77
CA TYR A 153 4.51 -11.95 -26.02
C TYR A 153 3.96 -11.01 -27.10
N LEU A 154 2.63 -10.87 -27.19
CA LEU A 154 1.97 -9.94 -28.11
C LEU A 154 2.33 -8.48 -27.78
N LEU A 155 2.28 -8.12 -26.50
CA LEU A 155 2.69 -6.79 -26.03
C LEU A 155 4.17 -6.52 -26.31
N GLU A 156 5.06 -7.44 -25.94
CA GLU A 156 6.50 -7.27 -26.17
C GLU A 156 6.83 -7.12 -27.65
N ARG A 157 6.24 -7.96 -28.50
CA ARG A 157 6.39 -7.89 -29.95
C ARG A 157 5.92 -6.54 -30.49
N SER A 158 4.75 -6.08 -30.05
CA SER A 158 4.16 -4.80 -30.47
C SER A 158 5.08 -3.62 -30.14
N LEU A 159 5.59 -3.58 -28.89
CA LEU A 159 6.52 -2.53 -28.45
C LEU A 159 7.85 -2.57 -29.21
N ARG A 160 8.41 -3.76 -29.45
CA ARG A 160 9.67 -3.91 -30.22
C ARG A 160 9.53 -3.44 -31.66
N VAL A 161 8.43 -3.77 -32.33
CA VAL A 161 8.16 -3.32 -33.71
C VAL A 161 8.10 -1.79 -33.78
N LEU A 162 7.58 -1.15 -32.74
CA LEU A 162 7.48 0.31 -32.64
C LEU A 162 8.79 0.98 -32.16
N GLY A 163 9.84 0.22 -31.85
CA GLY A 163 11.10 0.74 -31.32
C GLY A 163 10.97 1.31 -29.90
N ILE A 164 9.93 0.95 -29.15
CA ILE A 164 9.74 1.39 -27.77
C ILE A 164 10.62 0.55 -26.85
N PRO A 165 11.43 1.17 -25.95
CA PRO A 165 12.24 0.41 -25.02
C PRO A 165 11.38 -0.53 -24.17
N THR A 166 11.69 -1.83 -24.22
CA THR A 166 10.91 -2.84 -23.52
C THR A 166 11.80 -3.93 -22.91
N LYS A 167 11.33 -4.53 -21.81
CA LYS A 167 11.96 -5.69 -21.17
C LYS A 167 10.88 -6.63 -20.67
N LEU A 168 10.84 -7.86 -21.19
CA LEU A 168 9.97 -8.93 -20.72
C LEU A 168 10.73 -9.90 -19.81
N ILE A 169 10.11 -10.26 -18.68
CA ILE A 169 10.54 -11.36 -17.81
C ILE A 169 9.40 -12.37 -17.74
N VAL A 170 9.68 -13.61 -18.18
CA VAL A 170 8.79 -14.75 -18.00
C VAL A 170 9.39 -15.63 -16.91
N PHE A 171 8.64 -15.86 -15.84
CA PHE A 171 9.08 -16.75 -14.76
C PHE A 171 8.61 -18.18 -15.02
N PRO A 172 9.53 -19.13 -15.32
CA PRO A 172 9.15 -20.50 -15.61
C PRO A 172 8.52 -21.17 -14.38
N GLY A 173 7.48 -21.97 -14.61
CA GLY A 173 6.76 -22.68 -13.56
C GLY A 173 5.94 -21.80 -12.60
N GLN A 174 5.80 -20.50 -12.87
CA GLN A 174 4.90 -19.61 -12.14
C GLN A 174 3.58 -19.45 -12.90
N GLY A 175 2.48 -19.45 -12.16
CA GLY A 175 1.14 -19.16 -12.67
C GLY A 175 0.84 -17.65 -12.60
N HIS A 176 -0.41 -17.30 -12.34
CA HIS A 176 -0.83 -15.90 -12.19
C HIS A 176 -0.13 -15.21 -11.03
N GLU A 177 -0.06 -15.90 -9.89
CA GLU A 177 0.75 -15.50 -8.75
C GLU A 177 2.18 -16.05 -8.89
N LEU A 178 3.17 -15.30 -8.39
CA LEU A 178 4.58 -15.69 -8.40
C LEU A 178 5.02 -16.38 -7.09
N ASN A 179 4.16 -17.21 -6.52
CA ASN A 179 4.35 -17.80 -5.19
C ASN A 179 5.00 -19.20 -5.19
N ASN A 180 5.17 -19.85 -6.35
CA ASN A 180 5.79 -21.18 -6.43
C ASN A 180 7.31 -21.13 -6.14
N ASN A 181 7.95 -19.96 -6.30
CA ASN A 181 9.35 -19.76 -5.92
C ASN A 181 9.53 -18.36 -5.30
N PRO A 182 9.88 -18.26 -4.00
CA PRO A 182 10.00 -16.97 -3.32
C PRO A 182 11.12 -16.07 -3.88
N TRP A 183 12.06 -16.62 -4.63
CA TRP A 183 13.09 -15.82 -5.31
C TRP A 183 12.54 -15.07 -6.52
N HIS A 184 11.50 -15.58 -7.18
CA HIS A 184 10.92 -14.94 -8.36
C HIS A 184 10.26 -13.62 -8.00
N GLU A 185 9.55 -13.55 -6.87
CA GLU A 185 8.99 -12.29 -6.37
C GLU A 185 10.08 -11.24 -6.06
N LYS A 186 11.18 -11.67 -5.42
CA LYS A 186 12.34 -10.78 -5.16
C LYS A 186 12.99 -10.28 -6.45
N ILE A 187 13.13 -11.14 -7.46
CA ILE A 187 13.70 -10.77 -8.76
C ILE A 187 12.77 -9.78 -9.47
N LYS A 188 11.47 -10.07 -9.54
CA LYS A 188 10.43 -9.18 -10.09
C LYS A 188 10.60 -7.78 -9.50
N VAL A 189 10.50 -7.67 -8.17
CA VAL A 189 10.60 -6.43 -7.42
C VAL A 189 11.87 -5.64 -7.76
N ARG A 190 13.01 -6.33 -7.79
CA ARG A 190 14.31 -5.71 -8.09
C ARG A 190 14.37 -5.16 -9.51
N GLU A 191 13.86 -5.90 -10.48
CA GLU A 191 13.90 -5.50 -11.90
C GLU A 191 12.89 -4.39 -12.21
N GLU A 192 11.72 -4.39 -11.58
CA GLU A 192 10.76 -3.29 -11.59
C GLU A 192 11.37 -1.99 -11.08
N LEU A 193 12.04 -2.04 -9.92
CA LEU A 193 12.71 -0.87 -9.35
C LEU A 193 13.80 -0.32 -10.27
N LYS A 194 14.63 -1.20 -10.84
CA LYS A 194 15.64 -0.80 -11.83
C LYS A 194 15.01 -0.14 -13.06
N TRP A 195 13.86 -0.63 -13.51
CA TRP A 195 13.15 -0.04 -14.65
C TRP A 195 12.66 1.38 -14.34
N LEU A 196 11.99 1.55 -13.20
CA LEU A 196 11.53 2.85 -12.74
C LEU A 196 12.68 3.81 -12.45
N GLN A 197 13.82 3.34 -11.94
CA GLN A 197 15.01 4.17 -11.75
C GLN A 197 15.65 4.59 -13.07
N LYS A 198 15.57 3.76 -14.12
CA LYS A 198 16.16 4.04 -15.42
C LYS A 198 15.36 5.06 -16.21
N TYR A 199 14.03 4.93 -16.22
CA TYR A 199 13.15 5.73 -17.07
C TYR A 199 12.28 6.73 -16.30
N GLY A 200 12.02 6.47 -15.02
CA GLY A 200 11.42 7.43 -14.11
C GLY A 200 12.50 8.15 -13.30
N HIS A 201 12.15 9.31 -12.75
CA HIS A 201 13.03 10.02 -11.83
C HIS A 201 12.49 9.90 -10.41
N ILE A 202 13.33 9.44 -9.49
CA ILE A 202 13.01 9.44 -8.06
C ILE A 202 13.10 10.89 -7.57
N PHE A 203 11.98 11.44 -7.13
CA PHE A 203 11.96 12.73 -6.45
C PHE A 203 11.39 12.57 -5.05
N LEU A 204 12.30 12.57 -4.07
CA LEU A 204 11.99 12.94 -2.70
C LEU A 204 11.81 14.46 -2.63
N ARG A 205 10.82 15.02 -3.32
CA ARG A 205 10.46 16.43 -3.15
C ARG A 205 9.20 16.51 -2.29
N PRO A 206 9.32 16.56 -0.95
CA PRO A 206 8.19 16.91 -0.13
C PRO A 206 7.56 18.21 -0.64
N LEU A 207 6.24 18.25 -0.64
CA LEU A 207 5.44 19.43 -0.92
C LEU A 207 5.74 20.48 0.14
N VAL A 208 6.67 21.39 -0.16
CA VAL A 208 7.10 22.45 0.74
C VAL A 208 6.99 23.79 0.02
N GLY A 209 6.54 24.82 0.74
CA GLY A 209 6.43 26.16 0.19
C GLY A 209 7.79 26.72 -0.24
N ARG A 210 7.82 27.92 -0.86
CA ARG A 210 9.08 28.55 -1.31
C ARG A 210 10.13 28.73 -0.22
N LYS A 211 9.70 28.88 1.04
CA LYS A 211 10.55 28.94 2.24
C LYS A 211 10.17 27.81 3.16
N PHE A 212 11.12 26.94 3.48
CA PHE A 212 10.90 25.84 4.40
C PHE A 212 12.20 25.46 5.11
N LEU A 213 12.04 24.84 6.27
CA LEU A 213 13.11 24.25 7.05
C LEU A 213 12.90 22.73 7.02
N LEU A 214 13.81 21.99 6.38
CA LEU A 214 13.75 20.54 6.33
C LEU A 214 14.66 19.97 7.41
N PHE A 215 14.06 19.26 8.36
CA PHE A 215 14.78 18.48 9.37
C PHE A 215 14.91 17.03 8.90
N LEU A 216 16.14 16.56 8.74
CA LEU A 216 16.46 15.17 8.47
C LEU A 216 16.79 14.46 9.77
N ASP A 217 16.26 13.26 9.94
CA ASP A 217 16.63 12.39 11.04
C ASP A 217 18.03 11.77 10.80
N CYS A 218 18.77 11.45 11.86
CA CYS A 218 20.13 10.93 11.77
C CYS A 218 20.21 9.44 11.37
N TRP A 219 19.06 8.78 11.13
CA TRP A 219 19.04 7.37 10.75
C TRP A 219 19.57 7.17 9.33
N THR A 220 20.36 6.12 9.15
CA THR A 220 21.17 5.81 7.95
C THR A 220 20.42 5.81 6.62
N THR A 221 19.09 5.75 6.62
CA THR A 221 18.26 5.78 5.42
C THR A 221 17.91 7.19 4.92
N GLN A 222 18.18 8.25 5.69
CA GLN A 222 17.79 9.64 5.37
C GLN A 222 18.92 10.68 5.52
N THR A 223 20.18 10.25 5.68
CA THR A 223 21.31 11.16 5.98
C THR A 223 22.06 11.72 4.78
N ASP A 224 21.74 11.32 3.55
CA ASP A 224 22.47 11.75 2.36
C ASP A 224 22.11 13.19 1.96
N LEU A 225 22.75 14.15 2.63
CA LEU A 225 22.59 15.58 2.40
C LEU A 225 22.84 16.00 0.94
N LYS A 226 23.69 15.27 0.19
CA LYS A 226 23.95 15.59 -1.22
C LYS A 226 22.72 15.32 -2.08
N LYS A 227 22.01 14.20 -1.84
CA LYS A 227 20.74 13.89 -2.53
C LYS A 227 19.68 14.96 -2.25
N PHE A 228 19.51 15.36 -0.99
CA PHE A 228 18.53 16.39 -0.65
C PHE A 228 18.87 17.78 -1.21
N ARG A 229 20.15 18.19 -1.16
CA ARG A 229 20.60 19.46 -1.77
C ARG A 229 20.42 19.49 -3.29
N ALA A 230 20.60 18.37 -3.97
CA ALA A 230 20.33 18.26 -5.42
C ALA A 230 18.84 18.44 -5.75
N VAL A 231 17.94 18.05 -4.85
CA VAL A 231 16.47 18.21 -5.00
C VAL A 231 16.01 19.64 -4.70
N PHE A 232 16.71 20.38 -3.83
CA PHE A 232 16.39 21.75 -3.44
C PHE A 232 17.51 22.74 -3.83
N PRO A 233 17.67 23.07 -5.12
CA PRO A 233 18.77 23.92 -5.60
C PRO A 233 18.60 25.42 -5.25
N HIS A 234 17.48 25.84 -4.65
CA HIS A 234 17.21 27.25 -4.33
C HIS A 234 17.59 27.61 -2.89
N GLN A 235 18.25 28.77 -2.74
CA GLN A 235 18.92 29.26 -1.54
C GLN A 235 17.98 29.65 -0.37
N ASP A 236 16.66 29.65 -0.58
CA ASP A 236 15.66 30.07 0.41
C ASP A 236 15.18 28.93 1.35
N SER A 237 15.89 27.79 1.35
CA SER A 237 15.61 26.64 2.21
C SER A 237 16.83 26.26 3.04
N GLN A 238 16.59 25.91 4.31
CA GLN A 238 17.63 25.42 5.20
C GLN A 238 17.42 23.92 5.44
N LEU A 239 18.52 23.17 5.39
CA LEU A 239 18.55 21.73 5.64
C LEU A 239 19.33 21.49 6.93
N LEU A 240 18.64 20.95 7.94
CA LEU A 240 19.24 20.61 9.23
C LEU A 240 19.15 19.10 9.45
N VAL A 241 20.21 18.50 9.95
CA VAL A 241 20.19 17.10 10.42
C VAL A 241 20.13 17.14 11.93
N PHE A 242 19.24 16.35 12.52
CA PHE A 242 19.27 16.13 13.96
C PHE A 242 20.61 15.52 14.36
N PRO A 243 21.29 16.03 15.39
CA PRO A 243 22.49 15.38 15.92
C PRO A 243 22.18 13.94 16.32
N GLU A 244 23.14 13.03 16.14
CA GLU A 244 22.99 11.66 16.64
C GLU A 244 22.65 11.65 18.14
N GLY A 245 21.74 10.76 18.53
CA GLY A 245 21.26 10.66 19.92
C GLY A 245 20.23 11.72 20.33
N SER A 246 19.88 12.67 19.45
CA SER A 246 18.90 13.71 19.78
C SER A 246 17.44 13.30 19.61
N THR A 247 17.13 12.16 18.98
CA THR A 247 15.76 11.64 18.79
C THR A 247 14.99 11.55 20.12
N GLY A 248 15.65 11.07 21.18
CA GLY A 248 15.07 11.02 22.53
C GLY A 248 14.82 12.39 23.17
N HIS A 249 15.36 13.48 22.63
CA HIS A 249 15.08 14.84 23.09
C HIS A 249 13.94 15.52 22.32
N ILE A 250 13.60 15.02 21.12
CA ILE A 250 12.64 15.65 20.21
C ILE A 250 11.35 14.84 20.01
N GLN A 251 11.40 13.52 20.26
CA GLN A 251 10.27 12.60 20.12
C GLN A 251 9.85 12.04 21.49
N PRO A 252 9.03 12.77 22.27
CA PRO A 252 8.52 12.35 23.57
C PRO A 252 7.90 10.94 23.59
N GLN A 253 7.32 10.53 22.47
CA GLN A 253 6.65 9.24 22.32
C GLN A 253 7.64 8.07 22.28
N ASP A 254 8.87 8.27 21.78
CA ASP A 254 9.89 7.22 21.75
C ASP A 254 10.48 6.91 23.13
N LEU A 255 10.45 7.89 24.04
CA LEU A 255 10.99 7.74 25.40
C LEU A 255 10.10 6.89 26.32
N SER A 256 8.78 6.93 26.12
CA SER A 256 7.81 6.38 27.09
C SER A 256 6.71 5.54 26.46
N LEU A 257 6.20 5.94 25.29
CA LEU A 257 5.04 5.34 24.64
C LEU A 257 5.43 4.13 23.80
N PHE A 258 6.49 4.20 23.01
CA PHE A 258 6.83 3.14 22.05
C PHE A 258 7.20 1.82 22.71
N ARG A 259 7.90 1.85 23.86
CA ARG A 259 8.18 0.64 24.66
C ARG A 259 6.89 0.02 25.19
N SER A 260 5.95 0.85 25.63
CA SER A 260 4.64 0.42 26.12
C SER A 260 3.81 -0.18 24.98
N TRP A 261 3.82 0.45 23.80
CA TRP A 261 3.16 -0.02 22.59
C TRP A 261 3.69 -1.39 22.15
N ARG A 262 5.02 -1.55 22.04
CA ARG A 262 5.67 -2.84 21.74
C ARG A 262 5.32 -3.93 22.76
N TYR A 263 5.12 -3.56 24.02
CA TYR A 263 4.74 -4.51 25.06
C TYR A 263 3.32 -5.06 24.84
N PHE A 264 2.34 -4.21 24.49
CA PHE A 264 1.01 -4.68 24.12
C PHE A 264 1.05 -5.61 22.91
N HIS A 265 1.80 -5.23 21.86
CA HIS A 265 1.95 -6.05 20.65
C HIS A 265 2.40 -7.48 20.99
N LYS A 266 3.47 -7.60 21.77
CA LYS A 266 3.98 -8.90 22.24
C LYS A 266 2.95 -9.69 23.06
N LYS A 267 2.14 -9.02 23.88
CA LYS A 267 1.09 -9.69 24.67
C LYS A 267 -0.05 -10.21 23.80
N ILE A 268 -0.42 -9.47 22.76
CA ILE A 268 -1.44 -9.89 21.80
C ILE A 268 -0.93 -11.07 20.97
N GLU A 269 0.31 -11.00 20.47
CA GLU A 269 0.97 -12.13 19.79
C GLU A 269 1.00 -13.39 20.66
N HIS A 270 1.45 -13.26 21.91
CA HIS A 270 1.48 -14.39 22.86
C HIS A 270 0.08 -14.96 23.11
N TYR A 271 -0.94 -14.11 23.24
CA TYR A 271 -2.32 -14.54 23.41
C TYR A 271 -2.81 -15.35 22.20
N VAL A 272 -2.54 -14.87 20.99
CA VAL A 272 -2.89 -15.56 19.74
C VAL A 272 -2.22 -16.93 19.66
N HIS A 273 -0.93 -16.99 19.98
CA HIS A 273 -0.15 -18.24 19.98
C HIS A 273 -0.64 -19.25 21.02
N ILE A 274 -0.85 -18.82 22.28
CA ILE A 274 -1.25 -19.73 23.37
C ILE A 274 -2.66 -20.28 23.17
N ASN A 275 -3.60 -19.43 22.74
CA ASN A 275 -4.99 -19.81 22.59
C ASN A 275 -5.31 -20.43 21.21
N ARG A 276 -4.31 -20.58 20.32
CA ARG A 276 -4.47 -21.08 18.95
C ARG A 276 -5.63 -20.43 18.21
N THR A 277 -5.76 -19.12 18.34
CA THR A 277 -6.84 -18.37 17.69
C THR A 277 -6.63 -18.35 16.18
N GLU A 278 -7.70 -18.35 15.38
CA GLU A 278 -7.66 -18.22 13.91
C GLU A 278 -7.25 -16.83 13.39
N MET A 279 -6.66 -16.00 14.25
CA MET A 279 -6.28 -14.63 13.93
C MET A 279 -5.02 -14.60 13.06
N ASN A 280 -5.14 -14.07 11.84
CA ASN A 280 -4.00 -13.80 10.98
C ASN A 280 -3.44 -12.41 11.27
N LEU A 281 -2.33 -12.33 12.00
CA LEU A 281 -1.69 -11.05 12.35
C LEU A 281 -1.11 -10.29 11.15
N ASN A 282 -0.96 -10.95 9.99
CA ASN A 282 -0.52 -10.32 8.74
C ASN A 282 -1.67 -9.73 7.91
N ASP A 283 -2.92 -10.01 8.29
CA ASP A 283 -4.07 -9.43 7.65
C ASP A 283 -4.29 -7.97 8.09
N ARG A 284 -4.60 -7.11 7.11
CA ARG A 284 -4.73 -5.65 7.32
C ARG A 284 -5.77 -5.30 8.37
N GLN A 285 -6.90 -6.01 8.40
CA GLN A 285 -7.99 -5.70 9.33
C GLN A 285 -7.59 -6.03 10.77
N TYR A 286 -6.94 -7.17 10.98
CA TYR A 286 -6.41 -7.55 12.29
C TYR A 286 -5.35 -6.56 12.78
N PHE A 287 -4.45 -6.12 11.89
CA PHE A 287 -3.46 -5.11 12.21
C PHE A 287 -4.11 -3.79 12.66
N ILE A 288 -5.11 -3.30 11.93
CA ILE A 288 -5.85 -2.08 12.28
C ILE A 288 -6.54 -2.25 13.64
N ASN A 289 -7.27 -3.35 13.85
CA ASN A 289 -8.00 -3.61 15.10
C ASN A 289 -7.06 -3.64 16.32
N MET A 290 -5.91 -4.30 16.17
CA MET A 290 -4.88 -4.35 17.20
C MET A 290 -4.36 -2.95 17.53
N HIS A 291 -3.99 -2.16 16.53
CA HIS A 291 -3.51 -0.79 16.74
C HIS A 291 -4.55 0.09 17.44
N SER A 292 -5.83 -0.04 17.06
CA SER A 292 -6.94 0.67 17.68
C SER A 292 -7.11 0.32 19.15
N ILE A 293 -7.02 -0.98 19.51
CA ILE A 293 -7.05 -1.42 20.92
C ILE A 293 -5.89 -0.79 21.69
N ILE A 294 -4.66 -0.90 21.19
CA ILE A 294 -3.48 -0.39 21.91
C ILE A 294 -3.58 1.11 22.11
N HIS A 295 -3.95 1.85 21.07
CA HIS A 295 -4.16 3.29 21.13
C HIS A 295 -5.21 3.63 22.19
N ASN A 296 -6.40 3.02 22.12
CA ASN A 296 -7.47 3.26 23.08
C ASN A 296 -7.04 2.97 24.52
N GLN A 297 -6.33 1.86 24.77
CA GLN A 297 -5.87 1.53 26.11
C GLN A 297 -4.85 2.55 26.62
N LEU A 298 -3.87 2.96 25.80
CA LEU A 298 -2.88 3.97 26.18
C LEU A 298 -3.46 5.37 26.35
N SER A 299 -4.61 5.68 25.73
CA SER A 299 -5.35 6.92 25.94
C SER A 299 -6.11 6.99 27.27
N ALA A 300 -6.20 5.89 28.01
CA ALA A 300 -6.95 5.84 29.27
C ALA A 300 -6.30 6.72 30.37
N PRO A 301 -7.11 7.29 31.30
CA PRO A 301 -6.63 8.16 32.37
C PRO A 301 -5.42 7.64 33.17
N PRO A 302 -5.32 6.32 33.50
CA PRO A 302 -4.17 5.80 34.24
C PRO A 302 -2.81 6.06 33.58
N PHE A 303 -2.76 6.18 32.24
CA PHE A 303 -1.51 6.36 31.49
C PHE A 303 -1.18 7.82 31.18
N LYS A 304 -2.00 8.78 31.62
CA LYS A 304 -1.75 10.22 31.41
C LYS A 304 -0.35 10.64 31.88
N ASN A 305 0.06 10.20 33.07
CA ASN A 305 1.39 10.51 33.62
C ASN A 305 2.51 9.77 32.90
N LEU A 306 2.26 8.58 32.36
CA LEU A 306 3.22 7.85 31.54
C LEU A 306 3.55 8.66 30.26
N ILE A 307 2.54 9.15 29.56
CA ILE A 307 2.71 10.00 28.37
C ILE A 307 3.43 11.29 28.74
N LYS A 308 2.96 11.97 29.79
CA LYS A 308 3.57 13.22 30.28
C LYS A 308 5.04 13.03 30.65
N SER A 309 5.43 11.88 31.19
CA SER A 309 6.83 11.57 31.52
C SER A 309 7.74 11.57 30.29
N GLY A 310 7.25 11.20 29.11
CA GLY A 310 7.99 11.30 27.86
C GLY A 310 8.31 12.75 27.50
N PHE A 311 7.35 13.66 27.67
CA PHE A 311 7.56 15.09 27.40
C PHE A 311 8.52 15.75 28.40
N ILE A 312 8.53 15.30 29.65
CA ILE A 312 9.50 15.76 30.66
C ILE A 312 10.90 15.21 30.36
N GLN A 313 11.03 13.93 30.02
CA GLN A 313 12.32 13.34 29.61
C GLN A 313 12.90 14.00 28.35
N ALA A 314 12.03 14.41 27.43
CA ALA A 314 12.37 15.21 26.27
C ALA A 314 12.74 16.68 26.62
N LYS A 315 12.60 17.09 27.88
CA LYS A 315 12.82 18.46 28.37
C LYS A 315 11.89 19.50 27.75
N ILE A 316 10.71 19.08 27.26
CA ILE A 316 9.68 19.96 26.69
C ILE A 316 8.80 20.53 27.80
N LEU A 317 8.49 19.71 28.81
CA LEU A 317 7.74 20.12 29.99
C LEU A 317 8.68 20.17 31.19
N ASN A 318 8.50 21.19 32.03
CA ASN A 318 9.29 21.40 33.24
C ASN A 318 8.39 21.29 34.47
N GLU A 319 7.73 20.14 34.61
CA GLU A 319 6.77 19.84 35.67
C GLU A 319 7.14 18.54 36.38
N ILE A 320 6.76 18.40 37.64
CA ILE A 320 6.88 17.13 38.36
C ILE A 320 5.76 16.20 37.90
N VAL A 321 6.12 15.00 37.44
CA VAL A 321 5.14 13.95 37.14
C VAL A 321 4.82 13.19 38.42
N GLY A 322 3.52 12.97 38.66
CA GLY A 322 3.05 12.11 39.74
C GLY A 322 3.32 10.63 39.48
N GLU A 323 2.57 9.75 40.13
CA GLU A 323 2.74 8.30 39.95
C GLU A 323 2.57 7.87 38.48
N ILE A 324 3.51 7.06 37.98
CA ILE A 324 3.52 6.55 36.61
C ILE A 324 3.04 5.10 36.61
N ASN A 325 1.85 4.87 36.07
CA ASN A 325 1.34 3.53 35.85
C ASN A 325 1.91 2.94 34.55
N LYS A 326 2.40 1.70 34.61
CA LYS A 326 2.87 0.96 33.43
C LYS A 326 1.80 -0.01 32.93
N PRO A 327 1.73 -0.30 31.63
CA PRO A 327 0.76 -1.26 31.09
C PRO A 327 0.78 -2.62 31.78
N LYS A 328 1.98 -3.12 32.15
CA LYS A 328 2.13 -4.38 32.87
C LYS A 328 1.33 -4.43 34.18
N ASP A 329 1.22 -3.29 34.87
CA ASP A 329 0.63 -3.19 36.20
C ASP A 329 -0.88 -2.89 36.14
N VAL A 330 -1.32 -2.20 35.08
CA VAL A 330 -2.73 -1.83 34.88
C VAL A 330 -3.49 -2.85 34.05
N CYS A 331 -2.93 -3.20 32.89
CA CYS A 331 -3.62 -3.98 31.87
C CYS A 331 -3.25 -5.45 31.86
N PHE A 332 -2.17 -5.87 32.54
CA PHE A 332 -1.68 -7.25 32.47
C PHE A 332 -1.35 -7.85 33.84
N LYS A 333 -1.89 -7.27 34.92
CA LYS A 333 -1.74 -7.77 36.30
C LYS A 333 -2.83 -8.79 36.63
N PHE A 334 -2.85 -9.90 35.88
CA PHE A 334 -3.71 -11.04 36.15
C PHE A 334 -3.04 -12.33 35.67
N TYR A 335 -3.33 -13.45 36.34
CA TYR A 335 -2.90 -14.78 35.95
C TYR A 335 -4.15 -15.66 35.84
N ASP A 336 -4.32 -16.30 34.68
CA ASP A 336 -5.36 -17.31 34.41
C ASP A 336 -6.82 -16.89 34.70
N LEU A 337 -7.21 -15.70 34.26
CA LEU A 337 -8.61 -15.24 34.32
C LEU A 337 -9.36 -15.50 33.01
N TYR A 338 -10.65 -15.84 33.13
CA TYR A 338 -11.59 -15.87 32.01
C TYR A 338 -12.20 -14.49 31.76
N CYS A 339 -12.63 -14.28 30.52
CA CYS A 339 -13.29 -13.05 30.10
C CYS A 339 -14.57 -12.82 30.92
N LEU A 340 -14.72 -11.61 31.48
CA LEU A 340 -15.88 -11.23 32.30
C LEU A 340 -17.12 -10.83 31.48
N ALA A 341 -17.06 -10.93 30.15
CA ALA A 341 -18.22 -10.76 29.30
C ALA A 341 -19.23 -11.91 29.52
N ILE A 342 -20.52 -11.61 29.40
CA ILE A 342 -21.61 -12.56 29.67
C ILE A 342 -21.46 -13.78 28.75
N ARG A 343 -21.42 -14.98 29.34
CA ARG A 343 -21.28 -16.27 28.62
C ARG A 343 -19.99 -16.42 27.79
N CYS A 344 -18.91 -15.73 28.17
CA CYS A 344 -17.61 -15.90 27.50
C CYS A 344 -16.71 -16.90 28.23
N GLU A 345 -16.31 -17.97 27.54
CA GLU A 345 -15.36 -18.97 28.05
C GLU A 345 -13.92 -18.75 27.54
N LYS A 346 -13.67 -17.66 26.81
CA LYS A 346 -12.34 -17.34 26.28
C LYS A 346 -11.44 -16.80 27.39
N ARG A 347 -10.14 -17.13 27.34
CA ARG A 347 -9.14 -16.55 28.25
C ARG A 347 -9.06 -15.03 28.06
N THR A 348 -8.75 -14.32 29.14
CA THR A 348 -8.52 -12.88 29.13
C THR A 348 -7.26 -12.52 28.34
N LEU A 349 -7.37 -11.50 27.48
CA LEU A 349 -6.23 -10.87 26.81
C LEU A 349 -5.62 -9.76 27.68
N LEU A 350 -6.46 -8.86 28.20
CA LEU A 350 -6.04 -7.75 29.05
C LEU A 350 -7.16 -7.27 29.99
N THR A 351 -6.79 -6.53 31.02
CA THR A 351 -7.70 -5.72 31.84
C THR A 351 -7.88 -4.36 31.18
N CYS A 352 -9.12 -3.98 30.86
CA CYS A 352 -9.41 -2.70 30.23
C CYS A 352 -9.02 -1.55 31.17
N ALA A 353 -8.18 -0.63 30.69
CA ALA A 353 -7.70 0.50 31.47
C ALA A 353 -8.81 1.49 31.87
N TRP A 354 -9.90 1.53 31.10
CA TRP A 354 -11.08 2.37 31.33
C TRP A 354 -12.03 1.79 32.38
N CYS A 355 -12.55 0.58 32.16
CA CYS A 355 -13.62 -0.01 32.98
C CYS A 355 -13.14 -1.07 33.99
N LYS A 356 -11.87 -1.45 33.94
CA LYS A 356 -11.23 -2.48 34.79
C LYS A 356 -11.76 -3.92 34.61
N ARG A 357 -12.58 -4.19 33.60
CA ARG A 357 -12.99 -5.57 33.26
C ARG A 357 -11.87 -6.34 32.57
N HIS A 358 -11.80 -7.64 32.85
CA HIS A 358 -10.91 -8.59 32.18
C HIS A 358 -11.59 -9.11 30.91
N LEU A 359 -11.02 -8.84 29.75
CA LEU A 359 -11.67 -9.11 28.46
C LEU A 359 -10.77 -9.90 27.52
N CYS A 360 -11.38 -10.80 26.73
CA CYS A 360 -10.72 -11.46 25.62
C CYS A 360 -10.63 -10.53 24.40
N TYR A 361 -9.86 -10.93 23.39
CA TYR A 361 -9.68 -10.14 22.16
C TYR A 361 -11.01 -9.76 21.49
N TYR A 362 -11.94 -10.73 21.37
CA TYR A 362 -13.22 -10.52 20.69
C TYR A 362 -14.09 -9.48 21.40
N HIS A 363 -14.26 -9.59 22.72
CA HIS A 363 -15.04 -8.62 23.49
C HIS A 363 -14.35 -7.26 23.61
N LEU A 364 -13.03 -7.15 23.40
CA LEU A 364 -12.38 -5.84 23.28
C LEU A 364 -12.76 -5.12 21.97
N ILE A 365 -13.08 -5.87 20.92
CA ILE A 365 -13.49 -5.34 19.62
C ILE A 365 -15.00 -5.15 19.54
N GLU A 366 -15.77 -6.17 19.93
CA GLU A 366 -17.23 -6.22 19.81
C GLU A 366 -17.93 -5.33 20.84
N ASP A 367 -17.49 -5.31 22.10
CA ASP A 367 -18.14 -4.51 23.16
C ASP A 367 -17.68 -3.03 23.17
N LEU A 368 -17.02 -2.55 22.12
CA LEU A 368 -16.70 -1.14 21.90
C LEU A 368 -16.08 -0.45 23.14
N HIS A 369 -15.03 -1.04 23.71
CA HIS A 369 -14.09 -0.24 24.51
C HIS A 369 -13.27 0.72 23.66
N LEU A 370 -13.47 0.77 22.35
CA LEU A 370 -13.10 1.88 21.49
C LEU A 370 -14.04 3.06 21.77
N HIS A 371 -13.82 3.77 22.88
CA HIS A 371 -14.27 5.15 22.99
C HIS A 371 -13.55 5.94 21.89
N LEU A 372 -14.21 6.11 20.73
CA LEU A 372 -13.90 7.15 19.76
C LEU A 372 -14.60 8.44 20.20
#